data_AF-A0A961DMJ1-F1
#
_entry.id   AF-A0A961DMJ1-F1
#
_cell.length_a   1.000
_cell.length_b   1.000
_cell.length_c   1.000
_cell.angle_alpha   90.00
_cell.angle_beta   90.00
_cell.angle_gamma   90.00
#
_symmetry.space_group_name_H-M   'P 1'
#
loop_
_entity.id
_entity.type
_entity.pdbx_description
1 polymer ?
#
loop_
_entity_poly.entity_id
_entity_poly.type
_entity_poly.pdbx_seq_one_letter_code
_entity_poly.pdbx_strand_id
1 'polypeptide(L)'
;MDGLLFAVEALVVIGSIAMGTRSSGVALGIWGGVGVGILVFGFQIAPGTPPIDAILIILSVILAAATMQVAGGIDWMVAMAAKAIRKRPKQVTIIAPFMSFLFCLGAGTGNIV
;
A
#
# COMPACT_ATOMS: atom_id res chain seq x y z
N MET A 1 18.35 18.88 26.46
CA MET A 1 19.13 18.38 25.29
C MET A 1 18.35 17.34 24.49
N ASP A 2 17.08 17.12 24.86
CA ASP A 2 16.22 16.05 24.34
C ASP A 2 15.53 16.48 23.03
N GLY A 3 15.21 17.77 22.90
CA GLY A 3 14.63 18.32 21.66
C GLY A 3 15.59 18.28 20.46
N LEU A 4 16.91 18.38 20.69
CA LEU A 4 17.91 18.28 19.61
C LEU A 4 18.06 16.84 19.12
N LEU A 5 18.11 15.88 20.04
CA LEU A 5 18.14 14.45 19.71
C LEU A 5 16.88 14.04 18.94
N PHE A 6 15.71 14.45 19.43
CA PHE A 6 14.43 14.23 18.74
C PHE A 6 14.40 14.86 17.33
N ALA A 7 14.95 16.06 17.16
CA ALA A 7 15.01 16.71 15.85
C ALA A 7 15.92 15.96 14.86
N VAL A 8 17.04 15.39 15.35
CA VAL A 8 17.96 14.58 14.52
C VAL A 8 17.33 13.24 14.16
N GLU A 9 16.66 12.57 15.09
CA GLU A 9 15.91 11.33 14.82
C GLU A 9 14.79 11.57 13.80
N ALA A 10 14.04 12.67 13.94
CA ALA A 10 13.01 13.06 12.98
C ALA A 10 13.61 13.35 11.59
N LEU A 11 14.79 13.98 11.52
CA LEU A 11 15.50 14.17 10.26
C LEU A 11 15.93 12.86 9.60
N VAL A 12 16.37 11.88 10.40
CA VAL A 12 16.71 10.53 9.89
C VAL A 12 15.45 9.85 9.34
N VAL A 13 14.33 9.92 10.04
CA VAL A 13 13.05 9.36 9.57
C VAL A 13 12.61 10.04 8.28
N ILE A 14 12.54 11.37 8.26
CA ILE A 14 12.14 12.14 7.07
C ILE A 14 13.10 11.88 5.90
N GLY A 15 14.40 11.80 6.15
CA GLY A 15 15.41 11.46 5.15
C GLY A 15 15.21 10.07 4.56
N SER A 16 14.93 9.07 5.41
CA SER A 16 14.66 7.70 4.96
C SER A 16 13.38 7.61 4.12
N ILE A 17 12.32 8.33 4.50
CA ILE A 17 11.06 8.43 3.72
C ILE A 17 11.30 9.15 2.38
N ALA A 18 12.05 10.25 2.37
CA ALA A 18 12.35 11.00 1.16
C ALA A 18 13.14 10.15 0.15
N MET A 19 14.11 9.35 0.62
CA MET A 19 14.85 8.42 -0.24
C MET A 19 13.99 7.23 -0.69
N GLY A 20 13.13 6.73 0.20
CA GLY A 20 12.20 5.64 -0.08
C GLY A 20 11.16 5.98 -1.13
N THR A 21 10.52 7.14 -1.02
CA THR A 21 9.49 7.61 -1.97
C THR A 21 10.06 7.88 -3.37
N ARG A 22 11.31 8.33 -3.47
CA ARG A 22 12.01 8.49 -4.76
C ARG A 22 12.33 7.16 -5.45
N SER A 23 12.58 6.10 -4.67
CA SER A 23 13.01 4.80 -5.20
C SER A 23 11.82 3.88 -5.53
N SER A 24 10.65 4.10 -4.93
CA SER A 24 9.36 3.42 -5.15
C SER A 24 9.37 1.88 -5.10
N GLY A 25 8.18 1.27 -5.02
CA GLY A 25 8.01 -0.18 -4.97
C GLY A 25 8.70 -0.84 -3.77
N VAL A 26 9.48 -1.90 -4.03
CA VAL A 26 10.18 -2.69 -3.00
C VAL A 26 11.21 -1.84 -2.24
N ALA A 27 11.80 -0.83 -2.89
CA ALA A 27 12.82 0.02 -2.29
C ALA A 27 12.27 0.87 -1.12
N LEU A 28 10.98 1.21 -1.13
CA LEU A 28 10.34 1.91 -0.01
C LEU A 28 10.44 1.11 1.30
N GLY A 29 10.24 -0.21 1.21
CA GLY A 29 10.39 -1.12 2.35
C GLY A 29 11.83 -1.24 2.84
N ILE A 30 12.79 -1.29 1.92
CA ILE A 30 14.23 -1.35 2.24
C ILE A 30 14.66 -0.06 2.97
N TRP A 31 14.29 1.11 2.46
CA TRP A 31 14.61 2.39 3.10
C TRP A 31 13.94 2.54 4.48
N GLY A 32 12.74 2.00 4.66
CA GLY A 32 12.10 1.91 5.99
C GLY A 32 12.91 1.04 6.96
N GLY A 33 13.38 -0.12 6.52
CA GLY A 33 14.25 -0.99 7.33
C GLY A 33 15.59 -0.35 7.68
N VAL A 34 16.22 0.33 6.72
CA VAL A 34 17.46 1.09 6.94
C VAL A 34 17.24 2.24 7.94
N GLY A 35 16.13 2.97 7.83
CA GLY A 35 15.78 4.04 8.76
C GLY A 35 15.61 3.52 10.19
N VAL A 36 14.87 2.41 10.37
CA VAL A 36 14.73 1.74 11.68
C VAL A 36 16.08 1.22 12.18
N GLY A 37 16.91 0.66 11.30
CA GLY A 37 18.26 0.21 11.65
C GLY A 37 19.15 1.35 12.18
N ILE A 38 19.12 2.52 11.55
CA ILE A 38 19.87 3.70 12.01
C ILE A 38 19.38 4.15 13.39
N LEU A 39 18.06 4.14 13.63
CA LEU A 39 17.49 4.52 14.93
C LEU A 39 17.84 3.53 16.05
N VAL A 40 17.78 2.23 15.77
CA VAL A 40 18.05 1.17 16.77
C VAL A 40 19.54 1.01 17.03
N PHE A 41 20.40 0.95 15.99
CA PHE A 41 21.84 0.75 16.18
C PHE A 41 22.61 2.05 16.45
N GLY A 42 22.20 3.16 15.84
CA GLY A 42 22.87 4.46 15.98
C GLY A 42 22.42 5.24 17.21
N PHE A 43 21.11 5.37 17.41
CA PHE A 43 20.52 6.12 18.53
C PHE A 43 20.16 5.25 19.74
N GLN A 44 20.37 3.93 19.66
CA GLN A 44 20.12 2.96 20.75
C GLN A 44 18.68 3.02 21.29
N ILE A 45 17.73 3.35 20.43
CA ILE A 45 16.30 3.34 20.77
C ILE A 45 15.82 1.90 20.86
N ALA A 46 15.02 1.59 21.88
CA ALA A 46 14.42 0.27 22.03
C ALA A 46 13.57 -0.08 20.78
N PRO A 47 13.80 -1.25 20.17
CA PRO A 47 13.05 -1.65 18.99
C PRO A 47 11.57 -1.85 19.35
N GLY A 48 10.68 -1.35 18.48
CA GLY A 48 9.25 -1.61 18.60
C GLY A 48 8.89 -3.06 18.27
N THR A 49 7.67 -3.46 18.62
CA THR A 49 7.14 -4.78 18.25
C THR A 49 6.87 -4.85 16.75
N PRO A 50 7.30 -5.92 16.05
CA PRO A 50 7.02 -6.07 14.63
C PRO A 50 5.51 -6.24 14.38
N PRO A 51 4.94 -5.63 13.32
CA PRO A 51 3.51 -5.66 13.05
C PRO A 51 3.10 -6.96 12.32
N ILE A 52 3.20 -8.09 13.00
CA ILE A 52 2.94 -9.43 12.44
C ILE A 52 1.52 -9.53 11.89
N ASP A 53 0.53 -9.03 12.63
CA ASP A 53 -0.88 -9.06 12.22
C ASP A 53 -1.11 -8.34 10.89
N ALA A 54 -0.47 -7.18 10.71
CA ALA A 54 -0.57 -6.42 9.46
C ALA A 54 0.06 -7.17 8.29
N ILE A 55 1.23 -7.81 8.50
CA ILE A 55 1.90 -8.61 7.47
C ILE A 55 1.01 -9.78 7.04
N LEU A 56 0.39 -10.47 7.99
CA LEU A 56 -0.51 -11.60 7.71
C LEU A 56 -1.78 -11.15 6.97
N ILE A 57 -2.37 -10.01 7.34
CA ILE A 57 -3.52 -9.44 6.62
C ILE A 57 -3.14 -9.14 5.17
N ILE A 58 -2.00 -8.48 4.93
CA ILE A 58 -1.53 -8.16 3.57
C ILE A 58 -1.29 -9.44 2.77
N LEU A 59 -0.63 -10.44 3.35
CA LEU A 59 -0.39 -11.73 2.69
C LEU A 59 -1.70 -12.45 2.33
N SER A 60 -2.67 -12.44 3.24
CA SER A 60 -3.99 -13.03 3.01
C SER A 60 -4.71 -12.37 1.83
N VAL A 61 -4.72 -11.03 1.79
CA VAL A 61 -5.33 -10.26 0.70
C VAL A 61 -4.61 -10.50 -0.63
N ILE A 62 -3.28 -10.50 -0.65
CA ILE A 62 -2.50 -10.75 -1.88
C ILE A 62 -2.77 -12.16 -2.41
N LEU A 63 -2.86 -13.17 -1.53
CA LEU A 63 -3.16 -14.55 -1.94
C LEU A 63 -4.59 -14.68 -2.49
N ALA A 64 -5.56 -14.04 -1.85
CA ALA A 64 -6.94 -13.99 -2.35
C ALA A 64 -7.01 -13.30 -3.72
N ALA A 65 -6.34 -12.17 -3.90
CA ALA A 65 -6.27 -11.47 -5.18
C ALA A 65 -5.58 -12.33 -6.27
N ALA A 66 -4.48 -13.01 -5.93
CA ALA A 66 -3.77 -13.88 -6.85
C ALA A 66 -4.64 -15.07 -7.32
N THR A 67 -5.39 -15.68 -6.41
CA THR A 67 -6.32 -16.77 -6.77
C THR A 67 -7.48 -16.25 -7.64
N MET A 68 -8.02 -15.06 -7.36
CA MET A 68 -9.01 -14.41 -8.22
C MET A 68 -8.48 -14.08 -9.61
N GLN A 69 -7.21 -13.66 -9.72
CA GLN A 69 -6.57 -13.36 -11.00
C GLN A 69 -6.44 -14.62 -11.86
N VAL A 70 -5.95 -15.72 -11.26
CA VAL A 70 -5.81 -17.00 -11.98
C VAL A 70 -7.16 -17.60 -12.37
N ALA A 71 -8.20 -17.41 -11.56
CA ALA A 71 -9.55 -17.86 -11.86
C ALA A 71 -10.27 -17.01 -12.93
N GLY A 72 -9.67 -15.91 -13.41
CA GLY A 72 -10.33 -14.96 -14.33
C GLY A 72 -11.41 -14.11 -13.66
N GLY A 73 -11.47 -14.08 -12.32
CA GLY A 73 -12.46 -13.31 -11.56
C GLY A 73 -12.34 -11.81 -11.79
N ILE A 74 -11.12 -11.30 -11.98
CA ILE A 74 -10.87 -9.89 -12.28
C ILE A 74 -11.41 -9.53 -13.67
N ASP A 75 -11.20 -10.38 -14.68
CA ASP A 75 -11.74 -10.16 -16.03
C ASP A 75 -13.27 -10.13 -16.03
N TRP A 76 -13.90 -11.01 -15.24
CA TRP A 76 -15.35 -10.99 -15.03
C TRP A 76 -15.83 -9.69 -14.38
N MET A 77 -15.13 -9.20 -13.36
CA MET A 77 -15.45 -7.93 -12.71
C MET A 77 -15.34 -6.77 -13.71
N VAL A 78 -14.26 -6.69 -14.50
CA VAL A 78 -14.07 -5.67 -15.54
C VAL A 78 -15.18 -5.71 -16.59
N ALA A 79 -15.55 -6.91 -17.07
CA ALA A 79 -16.66 -7.07 -18.01
C ALA A 79 -17.99 -6.55 -17.44
N MET A 80 -18.23 -6.78 -16.15
CA MET A 80 -19.42 -6.28 -15.46
C MET A 80 -19.42 -4.75 -15.33
N ALA A 81 -18.28 -4.13 -14.99
CA ALA A 81 -18.13 -2.67 -14.99
C ALA A 81 -18.35 -2.08 -16.39
N ALA A 82 -17.77 -2.67 -17.42
CA ALA A 82 -17.95 -2.21 -18.80
C ALA A 82 -19.42 -2.26 -19.23
N LYS A 83 -20.14 -3.31 -18.85
CA LYS A 83 -21.59 -3.43 -19.11
C LYS A 83 -22.39 -2.35 -18.38
N ALA A 84 -22.06 -2.05 -17.12
CA ALA A 84 -22.71 -1.00 -16.35
C ALA A 84 -22.48 0.39 -16.94
N ILE A 85 -21.24 0.68 -17.37
CA ILE A 85 -20.87 1.96 -17.99
C ILE A 85 -21.56 2.12 -19.35
N ARG A 86 -21.57 1.07 -20.19
CA ARG A 86 -22.27 1.09 -21.50
C ARG A 86 -23.77 1.32 -21.38
N LYS A 87 -24.40 0.92 -20.25
CA LYS A 87 -25.83 1.11 -20.02
C LYS A 87 -26.21 2.58 -19.79
N ARG A 88 -25.29 3.41 -19.27
CA ARG A 88 -25.52 4.85 -18.99
C ARG A 88 -24.26 5.69 -19.30
N PRO A 89 -23.91 5.88 -20.60
CA PRO A 89 -22.69 6.55 -21.00
C PRO A 89 -22.63 8.04 -20.60
N LYS A 90 -23.78 8.70 -20.38
CA LYS A 90 -23.82 10.09 -19.90
C LYS A 90 -23.40 10.26 -18.43
N GLN A 91 -23.30 9.17 -17.65
CA GLN A 91 -22.97 9.20 -16.22
C GLN A 91 -21.63 8.51 -15.89
N VAL A 92 -20.73 8.37 -16.87
CA VAL A 92 -19.42 7.71 -16.69
C VAL A 92 -18.62 8.31 -15.53
N THR A 93 -18.66 9.65 -15.36
CA THR A 93 -17.98 10.36 -14.28
C THR A 93 -18.44 9.99 -12.87
N ILE A 94 -19.64 9.42 -12.70
CA ILE A 94 -20.13 8.91 -11.42
C ILE A 94 -19.94 7.39 -11.33
N ILE A 95 -20.25 6.68 -12.41
CA ILE A 95 -20.26 5.21 -12.42
C ILE A 95 -18.83 4.65 -12.35
N ALA A 96 -17.86 5.28 -13.01
CA ALA A 96 -16.48 4.78 -13.04
C ALA A 96 -15.77 4.85 -11.68
N PRO A 97 -15.81 5.98 -10.93
CA PRO A 97 -15.26 6.01 -9.57
C PRO A 97 -15.95 5.03 -8.63
N PHE A 98 -17.27 4.87 -8.75
CA PHE A 98 -18.05 3.97 -7.90
C PHE A 98 -17.68 2.49 -8.14
N MET A 99 -17.50 2.11 -9.41
CA MET A 99 -17.05 0.76 -9.77
C MET A 99 -15.61 0.51 -9.34
N SER A 100 -14.70 1.48 -9.52
CA SER A 100 -13.33 1.39 -9.03
C SER A 100 -13.28 1.19 -7.51
N PHE A 101 -14.07 1.95 -6.75
CA PHE A 101 -14.19 1.77 -5.31
C PHE A 101 -14.72 0.39 -4.92
N LEU A 102 -15.76 -0.09 -5.61
CA LEU A 102 -16.32 -1.42 -5.36
C LEU A 102 -15.30 -2.53 -5.66
N PHE A 103 -14.48 -2.36 -6.69
CA PHE A 103 -13.41 -3.30 -7.04
C PHE A 103 -12.28 -3.28 -6.03
N CYS A 104 -11.85 -2.10 -5.58
CA CYS A 104 -10.89 -1.97 -4.48
C CYS A 104 -11.37 -2.67 -3.21
N LEU A 105 -12.65 -2.55 -2.87
CA LEU A 105 -13.23 -3.27 -1.74
C LEU A 105 -13.26 -4.78 -1.98
N GLY A 106 -13.64 -5.22 -3.18
CA GLY A 106 -13.74 -6.64 -3.52
C GLY A 106 -12.40 -7.36 -3.57
N ALA A 107 -11.38 -6.75 -4.16
CA ALA A 107 -10.04 -7.34 -4.25
C ALA A 107 -9.14 -6.98 -3.04
N GLY A 108 -9.60 -6.09 -2.16
CA GLY A 108 -8.86 -5.65 -0.96
C GLY A 108 -7.66 -4.75 -1.24
N THR A 109 -7.38 -4.38 -2.50
CA THR A 109 -6.26 -3.50 -2.87
C THR A 109 -6.65 -2.54 -4.00
N GLY A 110 -5.99 -1.38 -4.10
CA GLY A 110 -6.20 -0.43 -5.20
C GLY A 110 -5.38 -0.72 -6.46
N ASN A 111 -4.57 -1.79 -6.48
CA ASN A 111 -3.63 -2.08 -7.54
C ASN A 111 -4.19 -3.12 -8.53
N ILE A 112 -5.44 -2.97 -8.93
CA ILE A 112 -6.20 -3.92 -9.78
C ILE A 112 -6.28 -3.44 -11.24
N VAL A 113 -5.34 -2.61 -11.69
CA VAL A 113 -5.35 -1.96 -13.01
C VAL A 113 -4.10 -2.34 -13.78
#